data_AF-A0A7Y3BF62-F1
#
_entry.id   AF-A0A7Y3BF62-F1
#
_cell.length_a   1.000
_cell.length_b   1.000
_cell.length_c   1.000
_cell.angle_alpha   90.00
_cell.angle_beta   90.00
_cell.angle_gamma   90.00
#
_symmetry.space_group_name_H-M   'P 1'
#
loop_
_entity.id
_entity.type
_entity.pdbx_description
1 polymer ?
#
loop_
_entity_poly.entity_id
_entity_poly.type
_entity_poly.pdbx_seq_one_letter_code
_entity_poly.pdbx_strand_id
1 'polypeptide(L)' 'VIDDAGLRGATRGGAQMSPKHPNFLVNANGATAADLEGLGEEVRQRVFDAAGIRLEWEIMRVGKPAPEADDTSG' A
#
# COMPACT_ATOMS: atom_id res chain seq x y z
N VAL A 1 8.20 12.64 6.59
CA VAL A 1 8.16 12.10 5.20
C VAL A 1 6.81 11.49 4.84
N ILE A 2 6.39 10.36 5.45
CA ILE A 2 5.07 9.75 5.14
C ILE A 2 3.89 10.60 5.65
N ASP A 3 4.04 11.23 6.82
CA ASP A 3 3.06 12.21 7.32
C ASP A 3 2.98 13.45 6.42
N ASP A 4 4.13 13.94 5.96
CA ASP A 4 4.21 15.12 5.06
C ASP A 4 3.61 14.84 3.68
N ALA A 5 3.63 13.58 3.24
CA ALA A 5 2.97 13.12 2.01
C ALA A 5 1.45 12.91 2.18
N GLY A 6 0.88 13.18 3.37
CA GLY A 6 -0.56 13.06 3.63
C GLY A 6 -1.07 11.62 3.60
N LEU A 7 -0.20 10.64 3.87
CA LEU A 7 -0.51 9.21 3.74
C LEU A 7 -0.98 8.55 5.04
N ARG A 8 -1.00 9.29 6.16
CA ARG A 8 -1.48 8.78 7.45
C ARG A 8 -2.94 8.38 7.33
N GLY A 9 -3.25 7.11 7.61
CA GLY A 9 -4.62 6.59 7.50
C GLY A 9 -5.10 6.36 6.06
N ALA A 10 -4.22 6.49 5.05
CA ALA A 10 -4.57 6.16 3.66
C ALA A 10 -5.02 4.69 3.56
N THR A 11 -5.99 4.44 2.69
CA THR A 11 -6.62 3.11 2.54
C THR A 11 -6.70 2.68 1.09
N ARG A 12 -6.57 1.38 0.85
CA ARG A 12 -6.85 0.73 -0.44
C ARG A 12 -7.51 -0.61 -0.18
N GLY A 13 -8.74 -0.81 -0.66
CA GLY A 13 -9.53 -1.99 -0.31
C GLY A 13 -9.63 -2.18 1.21
N GLY A 14 -9.27 -3.35 1.72
CA GLY A 14 -9.21 -3.61 3.17
C GLY A 14 -7.91 -3.15 3.86
N ALA A 15 -6.90 -2.68 3.12
CA ALA A 15 -5.61 -2.27 3.65
C ALA A 15 -5.62 -0.80 4.11
N GLN A 16 -4.88 -0.51 5.18
CA GLN A 16 -4.74 0.83 5.74
C GLN A 16 -3.30 1.13 6.19
N MET A 17 -2.86 2.35 5.96
CA MET A 17 -1.62 2.87 6.54
C MET A 17 -1.87 3.22 8.02
N SER A 18 -1.09 2.63 8.93
CA SER A 18 -1.32 2.77 10.36
C SER A 18 -1.34 4.25 10.78
N PRO A 19 -2.44 4.73 11.39
CA PRO A 19 -2.55 6.10 11.85
C PRO A 19 -1.72 6.39 13.10
N LYS A 20 -1.06 5.38 13.69
CA LYS A 20 -0.16 5.53 14.84
C LYS A 20 1.30 5.50 14.44
N HIS A 21 1.67 4.58 13.56
CA HIS A 21 3.04 4.37 13.12
C HIS A 21 3.09 4.26 11.59
N PRO A 22 3.46 5.33 10.87
CA PRO A 22 3.41 5.41 9.42
C PRO A 22 4.49 4.55 8.70
N ASN A 23 4.92 3.45 9.30
CA ASN A 23 5.74 2.41 8.67
C ASN A 23 5.01 1.06 8.59
N PHE A 24 3.77 0.98 9.09
CA PHE A 24 3.01 -0.26 9.10
C PHE A 24 1.79 -0.17 8.18
N LEU A 25 1.66 -1.16 7.30
CA LEU A 25 0.43 -1.46 6.60
C LEU A 25 -0.39 -2.44 7.45
N VAL A 26 -1.66 -2.14 7.64
CA VAL A 26 -2.58 -2.88 8.50
C VAL A 26 -3.68 -3.47 7.64
N ASN A 27 -3.99 -4.74 7.86
CA ASN A 27 -5.25 -5.31 7.39
C ASN A 27 -6.37 -4.82 8.31
N ALA A 28 -7.06 -3.75 7.89
CA ALA A 28 -8.11 -3.12 8.69
C ALA A 28 -9.49 -3.76 8.45
N ASN A 29 -9.75 -4.29 7.25
CA ASN A 29 -11.04 -4.85 6.89
C ASN A 29 -10.95 -5.94 5.82
N GLY A 30 -10.33 -7.09 6.14
CA GLY A 30 -10.24 -8.21 5.21
C GLY A 30 -9.36 -7.95 3.98
N ALA A 31 -8.32 -7.13 4.14
CA ALA A 31 -7.36 -6.79 3.10
C ALA A 31 -6.79 -8.04 2.42
N THR A 32 -6.79 -8.01 1.10
CA THR A 32 -6.07 -8.99 0.28
C THR A 32 -4.57 -8.64 0.22
N ALA A 33 -3.75 -9.59 -0.24
CA ALA A 33 -2.34 -9.31 -0.53
C ALA A 33 -2.19 -8.18 -1.57
N ALA A 34 -3.06 -8.17 -2.59
CA ALA A 34 -3.09 -7.13 -3.62
C ALA A 34 -3.41 -5.73 -3.05
N ASP A 35 -4.29 -5.65 -2.05
CA ASP A 35 -4.60 -4.39 -1.36
C ASP A 35 -3.37 -3.85 -0.62
N LEU A 36 -2.67 -4.72 0.13
CA LEU A 36 -1.49 -4.34 0.91
C LEU A 36 -0.32 -3.95 0.00
N GLU A 37 -0.03 -4.75 -1.02
CA GLU A 37 1.02 -4.45 -2.00
C GLU A 37 0.71 -3.16 -2.76
N GLY A 38 -0.55 -2.99 -3.21
CA GLY A 38 -1.00 -1.81 -3.92
C GLY A 38 -0.94 -0.54 -3.07
N LEU A 39 -1.29 -0.62 -1.78
CA LEU A 39 -1.17 0.52 -0.87
C LEU A 39 0.29 0.86 -0.61
N GLY A 40 1.15 -0.15 -0.45
CA GLY A 40 2.58 0.06 -0.27
C GLY A 40 3.25 0.73 -1.47
N GLU A 41 2.97 0.28 -2.70
CA GLU A 41 3.53 0.93 -3.89
C GLU A 41 3.02 2.38 -4.06
N GLU A 42 1.75 2.65 -3.72
CA GLU A 42 1.22 4.03 -3.72
C GLU A 42 1.94 4.93 -2.71
N VAL A 43 2.18 4.43 -1.49
CA VAL A 43 2.95 5.14 -0.46
C VAL A 43 4.36 5.45 -0.96
N ARG A 44 5.04 4.48 -1.58
CA ARG A 44 6.39 4.67 -2.15
C ARG A 44 6.40 5.75 -3.22
N GLN A 45 5.44 5.71 -4.14
CA GLN A 45 5.32 6.68 -5.23
C GLN A 45 5.10 8.09 -4.66
N ARG A 46 4.15 8.27 -3.74
CA ARG A 46 3.86 9.59 -3.17
C ARG A 46 5.02 10.16 -2.34
N VAL A 47 5.74 9.31 -1.61
CA VAL A 47 6.94 9.75 -0.88
C VAL A 47 8.05 10.18 -1.85
N PHE A 48 8.22 9.47 -2.96
CA PHE A 48 9.16 9.87 -4.00
C PHE A 48 8.75 11.21 -4.63
N ASP A 49 7.47 11.39 -4.95
CA ASP A 49 6.98 12.62 -5.58
C ASP A 49 7.07 13.83 -4.62
N ALA A 50 6.80 13.62 -3.32
CA ALA A 50 6.79 14.69 -2.32
C ALA A 50 8.20 15.07 -1.83
N ALA A 51 9.12 14.10 -1.71
CA ALA A 51 10.40 14.30 -1.03
C ALA A 51 11.63 13.89 -1.89
N GLY A 52 11.43 13.31 -3.07
CA GLY A 52 12.51 12.76 -3.89
C GLY A 52 13.16 11.50 -3.30
N ILE A 53 12.57 10.92 -2.26
CA ILE A 53 13.12 9.76 -1.53
C ILE A 53 12.49 8.48 -2.07
N ARG A 54 13.33 7.53 -2.47
CA ARG A 54 12.87 6.19 -2.89
C ARG A 54 12.87 5.26 -1.69
N LEU A 55 11.69 4.91 -1.21
CA LEU A 55 11.52 3.92 -0.14
C LEU A 55 11.75 2.51 -0.68
N GLU A 56 12.32 1.63 0.14
CA GLU A 56 12.50 0.20 -0.17
C GLU A 56 11.68 -0.66 0.79
N TRP A 57 11.23 -1.81 0.31
CA TRP A 57 10.53 -2.78 1.15
C TRP A 57 11.50 -3.44 2.12
N GLU A 58 11.17 -3.43 3.41
CA GLU A 58 11.91 -4.21 4.42
C GLU A 58 11.55 -5.70 4.37
N ILE A 59 10.30 -6.00 3.98
CA ILE A 59 9.77 -7.36 3.91
C ILE A 59 9.87 -7.96 2.50
N MET A 60 10.17 -9.24 2.44
CA MET A 60 10.20 -10.00 1.19
C MET A 60 8.79 -10.44 0.80
N ARG A 61 8.34 -10.02 -0.38
CA ARG A 61 7.09 -10.51 -0.98
C ARG A 61 7.33 -11.87 -1.63
N VAL A 62 6.48 -12.85 -1.32
CA VAL A 62 6.56 -14.21 -1.87
C VAL A 62 5.24 -14.59 -2.52
N GLY A 63 5.31 -15.38 -3.60
CA GLY A 63 4.16 -15.73 -4.42
C GLY A 63 4.07 -14.91 -5.71
N LYS A 64 2.99 -15.11 -6.45
CA LYS A 64 2.67 -14.30 -7.64
C LYS A 64 1.42 -13.47 -7.33
N PRO A 65 1.31 -12.23 -7.84
CA PRO A 65 0.06 -11.50 -7.81
C PRO A 65 -1.05 -12.39 -8.37
N ALA A 66 -2.22 -12.37 -7.74
CA ALA A 66 -3.38 -13.03 -8.32
C ALA A 66 -3.61 -12.46 -9.72
N PRO A 67 -3.98 -13.29 -10.73
CA PRO A 67 -4.40 -12.76 -12.01
C PRO A 67 -5.53 -11.76 -11.76
N GLU A 68 -5.46 -10.58 -12.39
CA GLU A 68 -6.58 -9.64 -12.37
C GLU A 68 -7.81 -10.43 -12.81
N ALA A 69 -8.83 -10.47 -11.93
CA ALA A 69 -10.09 -11.07 -12.30
C ALA A 69 -10.63 -10.20 -13.43
N ASP A 70 -10.54 -10.69 -14.66
CA ASP A 70 -11.26 -10.14 -15.80
C ASP A 70 -12.73 -10.07 -15.37
N ASP A 71 -13.20 -8.87 -15.04
CA ASP A 71 -14.61 -8.56 -14.89
C ASP A 71 -15.23 -8.63 -16.29
N THR A 72 -15.37 -9.84 -16.82
CA THR A 72 -16.22 -10.12 -17.96
C THR A 72 -17.66 -10.20 -17.43
N SER A 73 -18.18 -9.05 -17.03
CA SER A 73 -19.62 -8.82 -16.99
C SER A 73 -20.10 -8.73 -18.44
N GLY A 74 -20.53 -9.87 -18.97
CA GLY A 74 -21.27 -10.03 -20.23
C GLY A 74 -22.65 -10.62 -19.98
#